data_AF-A0A9W3AEW6-F1
#
_entry.id   AF-A0A9W3AEW6-F1
#
_cell.length_a   1.000
_cell.length_b   1.000
_cell.length_c   1.000
_cell.angle_alpha   90.00
_cell.angle_beta   90.00
_cell.angle_gamma   90.00
#
_symmetry.space_group_name_H-M   'P 1'
#
loop_
_entity.id
_entity.type
_entity.pdbx_description
1 polymer ?
#
loop_
_entity_poly.entity_id
_entity_poly.type
_entity_poly.pdbx_seq_one_letter_code
_entity_poly.pdbx_strand_id
1 'polypeptide(L)'
;MESKEARIVILIAFSVLFVSIAVSAPGHCPKDNCEDLTCSGAKGRFRDVDDCPYCKCLRNCPPFQCTLNCDKGYLSDENGCQLCSCKKWCPSVSCALICPSGMKRTKDGCPYCSCCNDLPCLKTLSCEEFEVDSSGCATCSCKQSRFSDLII
;
A
#
# COMPACT_ATOMS: atom_id res chain seq x y z
N MET A 1 -1.13 38.18 -44.84
CA MET A 1 -1.76 37.02 -44.17
C MET A 1 -0.82 36.57 -43.06
N GLU A 2 -0.75 37.28 -41.92
CA GLU A 2 0.32 37.00 -40.93
C GLU A 2 -0.11 37.16 -39.46
N SER A 3 -1.36 37.60 -39.21
CA SER A 3 -1.83 37.95 -37.85
C SER A 3 -2.60 36.82 -37.13
N LYS A 4 -3.14 35.83 -37.87
CA LYS A 4 -3.94 34.74 -37.28
C LYS A 4 -3.08 33.59 -36.77
N GLU A 5 -2.03 33.25 -37.49
CA GLU A 5 -1.06 32.20 -37.13
C GLU A 5 -0.34 32.51 -35.80
N ALA A 6 0.10 33.76 -35.60
CA ALA A 6 0.77 34.19 -34.38
C ALA A 6 -0.10 34.07 -33.12
N ARG A 7 -1.41 34.30 -33.23
CA ARG A 7 -2.35 34.16 -32.11
C ARG A 7 -2.58 32.70 -31.72
N ILE A 8 -2.61 31.80 -32.70
CA ILE A 8 -2.75 30.36 -32.48
C ILE A 8 -1.49 29.80 -31.81
N VAL A 9 -0.30 30.21 -32.25
CA VAL A 9 0.97 29.78 -31.66
C VAL A 9 1.09 30.22 -30.19
N ILE A 10 0.67 31.44 -29.86
CA ILE A 10 0.69 31.93 -28.47
C ILE A 10 -0.29 31.14 -27.59
N LEU A 11 -1.52 30.88 -28.07
CA LEU A 11 -2.51 30.09 -27.33
C LEU A 11 -2.06 28.65 -27.09
N ILE A 12 -1.42 28.02 -28.07
CA ILE A 12 -0.84 26.68 -27.93
C ILE A 12 0.35 26.69 -26.96
N ALA A 13 1.21 27.70 -27.01
CA ALA A 13 2.31 27.82 -26.05
C ALA A 13 1.82 27.96 -24.60
N PHE A 14 0.78 28.77 -24.36
CA PHE A 14 0.16 28.92 -23.04
C PHE A 14 -0.55 27.65 -22.55
N SER A 15 -1.22 26.90 -23.44
CA SER A 15 -1.87 25.64 -23.06
C SER A 15 -0.85 24.54 -22.75
N VAL A 16 0.24 24.44 -23.52
CA VAL A 16 1.33 23.48 -23.27
C VAL A 16 2.07 23.83 -21.97
N LEU A 17 2.28 25.11 -21.68
CA LEU A 17 2.85 25.56 -20.40
C LEU A 17 1.95 25.16 -19.21
N PHE A 18 0.63 25.30 -19.34
CA PHE A 18 -0.34 24.87 -18.32
C PHE A 18 -0.35 23.35 -18.12
N VAL A 19 -0.20 22.57 -19.19
CA VAL A 19 -0.14 21.10 -19.14
C VAL A 19 1.13 20.61 -18.43
N SER A 20 2.28 21.30 -18.58
CA SER A 20 3.51 20.95 -17.86
C SER A 20 3.45 21.25 -16.37
N ILE A 21 2.69 22.26 -15.94
CA ILE A 21 2.56 22.62 -14.51
C ILE A 21 1.63 21.63 -13.76
N ALA A 22 0.76 20.91 -14.47
CA ALA A 22 -0.19 19.96 -13.86
C ALA A 22 0.42 18.57 -13.55
N VAL A 23 1.66 18.30 -13.95
CA VAL A 23 2.36 17.05 -13.61
C VAL A 23 3.04 17.20 -12.25
N SER A 24 2.26 17.05 -11.17
CA SER A 24 2.69 16.48 -9.89
C SER A 24 1.64 16.69 -8.80
N ALA A 25 0.75 15.71 -8.63
CA ALA A 25 0.14 15.48 -7.33
C ALA A 25 0.56 14.07 -6.87
N PRO A 26 1.50 13.94 -5.92
CA PRO A 26 1.72 12.65 -5.25
C PRO A 26 0.41 12.24 -4.57
N GLY A 27 0.14 10.93 -4.55
CA GLY A 27 -1.11 10.34 -4.06
C GLY A 27 -1.60 11.02 -2.77
N HIS A 28 -2.88 11.39 -2.75
CA HIS A 28 -3.52 11.93 -1.56
C HIS A 28 -3.67 10.80 -0.54
N CYS A 29 -2.69 10.66 0.37
CA CYS A 29 -2.86 9.79 1.52
C CYS A 29 -3.90 10.41 2.49
N PRO A 30 -4.73 9.58 3.14
CA PRO A 30 -5.55 10.04 4.25
C PRO A 30 -4.66 10.60 5.38
N LYS A 31 -5.12 11.64 6.07
CA LYS A 31 -4.40 12.18 7.24
C LYS A 31 -4.31 11.08 8.30
N ASP A 32 -3.08 10.81 8.72
CA ASP A 32 -2.75 9.77 9.68
C ASP A 32 -3.03 10.23 11.12
N ASN A 33 -4.19 9.84 11.66
CA ASN A 33 -4.54 10.14 13.05
C ASN A 33 -4.47 8.89 13.95
N CYS A 34 -3.25 8.53 14.35
CA CYS A 34 -3.00 7.42 15.27
C CYS A 34 -3.43 7.73 16.72
N GLU A 35 -3.68 9.00 17.03
CA GLU A 35 -4.18 9.45 18.33
C GLU A 35 -5.60 8.91 18.57
N ASP A 36 -6.48 9.04 17.58
CA ASP A 36 -7.90 8.63 17.63
C ASP A 36 -8.10 7.11 17.73
N LEU A 37 -7.10 6.31 17.36
CA LEU A 37 -7.19 4.86 17.43
C LEU A 37 -7.10 4.39 18.89
N THR A 38 -8.23 4.04 19.50
CA THR A 38 -8.26 3.49 20.86
C THR A 38 -7.97 1.99 20.83
N CYS A 39 -6.92 1.54 21.54
CA CYS A 39 -6.50 0.14 21.61
C CYS A 39 -6.42 -0.33 23.06
N SER A 40 -6.81 -1.57 23.34
CA SER A 40 -6.61 -2.22 24.64
C SER A 40 -5.14 -2.58 24.94
N GLY A 41 -4.23 -2.28 24.00
CA GLY A 41 -2.81 -2.62 24.06
C GLY A 41 -1.95 -1.62 23.28
N ALA A 42 -0.78 -2.04 22.81
CA ALA A 42 0.14 -1.17 22.08
C ALA A 42 -0.42 -0.77 20.70
N LYS A 43 -0.02 0.42 20.21
CA LYS A 43 -0.33 0.90 18.85
C LYS A 43 0.89 0.69 17.95
N GLY A 44 0.68 0.29 16.70
CA GLY A 44 1.72 0.17 15.69
C GLY A 44 1.46 1.10 14.51
N ARG A 45 2.54 1.66 13.94
CA ARG A 45 2.50 2.49 12.73
C ARG A 45 3.04 1.69 11.54
N PHE A 46 2.25 1.61 10.50
CA PHE A 46 2.48 0.77 9.32
C PHE A 46 2.35 1.61 8.05
N ARG A 47 2.68 0.98 6.92
CA ARG A 47 2.53 1.55 5.59
C ARG A 47 1.82 0.55 4.70
N ASP A 48 0.85 1.03 3.92
CA ASP A 48 0.09 0.19 3.01
C ASP A 48 0.86 -0.04 1.69
N VAL A 49 0.19 -0.63 0.70
CA VAL A 49 0.77 -0.93 -0.61
C VAL A 49 1.16 0.32 -1.41
N ASP A 50 0.55 1.46 -1.10
CA ASP A 50 0.81 2.76 -1.72
C ASP A 50 1.78 3.61 -0.88
N ASP A 51 2.43 2.99 0.12
CA ASP A 51 3.32 3.60 1.10
C ASP A 51 2.66 4.66 2.01
N CYS A 52 1.32 4.69 2.06
CA CYS A 52 0.58 5.61 2.92
C CYS A 52 0.63 5.15 4.39
N PRO A 53 0.88 6.08 5.34
CA PRO A 53 0.95 5.75 6.76
C PRO A 53 -0.44 5.40 7.32
N TYR A 54 -0.55 4.27 8.03
CA TYR A 54 -1.75 3.91 8.78
C TYR A 54 -1.40 3.29 10.14
N CYS A 55 -2.37 3.22 11.05
CA CYS A 55 -2.18 2.67 12.39
C CYS A 55 -3.13 1.51 12.66
N LYS A 56 -2.63 0.47 13.35
CA LYS A 56 -3.41 -0.70 13.78
C LYS A 56 -3.07 -1.02 15.24
N CYS A 57 -4.04 -1.55 15.97
CA CYS A 57 -3.81 -2.06 17.31
C CYS A 57 -2.98 -3.35 17.24
N LEU A 58 -1.94 -3.42 18.06
CA LEU A 58 -1.08 -4.58 18.22
C LEU A 58 -1.70 -5.50 19.26
N ARG A 59 -1.92 -6.77 18.93
CA ARG A 59 -2.39 -7.78 19.88
C ARG A 59 -1.21 -8.61 20.38
N ASN A 60 -1.05 -8.67 21.71
CA ASN A 60 -0.17 -9.60 22.39
C ASN A 60 1.33 -9.55 21.96
N CYS A 61 1.83 -8.36 21.61
CA CYS A 61 3.22 -8.21 21.19
C CYS A 61 4.17 -8.12 22.40
N PRO A 62 5.32 -8.84 22.37
CA PRO A 62 6.38 -8.61 23.33
C PRO A 62 6.98 -7.21 23.14
N PRO A 63 7.62 -6.63 24.17
CA PRO A 63 8.37 -5.39 24.02
C PRO A 63 9.43 -5.55 22.93
N PHE A 64 9.42 -4.65 21.95
CA PHE A 64 10.37 -4.69 20.85
C PHE A 64 11.77 -4.32 21.36
N GLN A 65 12.69 -5.29 21.31
CA GLN A 65 14.08 -5.12 21.68
C GLN A 65 14.94 -5.65 20.53
N CYS A 66 15.69 -4.77 19.87
CA CYS A 66 16.51 -5.14 18.73
C CYS A 66 17.79 -4.31 18.69
N THR A 67 18.92 -4.98 18.47
CA THR A 67 20.24 -4.35 18.34
C THR A 67 20.58 -3.98 16.90
N LEU A 68 19.80 -4.44 15.92
CA LEU A 68 19.98 -4.13 14.50
C LEU A 68 19.45 -2.72 14.22
N ASN A 69 20.24 -1.89 13.54
CA ASN A 69 19.78 -0.63 12.99
C ASN A 69 19.30 -0.84 11.54
N CYS A 70 17.99 -0.74 11.30
CA CYS A 70 17.39 -0.97 9.99
C CYS A 70 16.87 0.34 9.39
N ASP A 71 17.56 0.91 8.40
CA ASP A 71 17.21 2.22 7.81
C ASP A 71 15.83 2.27 7.14
N LYS A 72 15.30 1.11 6.73
CA LYS A 72 13.97 0.95 6.10
C LYS A 72 12.92 0.36 7.03
N GLY A 73 13.26 0.19 8.31
CA GLY A 73 12.40 -0.39 9.33
C GLY A 73 12.46 -1.91 9.42
N TYR A 74 11.63 -2.44 10.32
CA TYR A 74 11.62 -3.84 10.71
C TYR A 74 10.45 -4.61 10.10
N LEU A 75 10.64 -5.91 9.91
CA LEU A 75 9.56 -6.83 9.56
C LEU A 75 8.52 -6.89 10.69
N SER A 76 7.29 -7.28 10.34
CA SER A 76 6.22 -7.50 11.30
C SER A 76 5.65 -8.90 11.14
N ASP A 77 5.18 -9.49 12.23
CA ASP A 77 4.45 -10.76 12.20
C ASP A 77 2.96 -10.56 11.83
N GLU A 78 2.20 -11.65 11.81
CA GLU A 78 0.76 -11.65 11.48
C GLU A 78 -0.09 -10.82 12.46
N ASN A 79 0.39 -10.62 13.69
CA ASN A 79 -0.27 -9.77 14.70
C ASN A 79 0.14 -8.29 14.58
N GLY A 80 1.03 -7.98 13.63
CA GLY A 80 1.63 -6.66 13.44
C GLY A 80 2.82 -6.39 14.37
N CYS A 81 3.25 -7.34 15.19
CA CYS A 81 4.37 -7.16 16.11
C CYS A 81 5.68 -7.03 15.34
N GLN A 82 6.51 -6.06 15.69
CA GLN A 82 7.82 -5.88 15.07
C GLN A 82 8.75 -7.06 15.42
N LEU A 83 9.36 -7.63 14.39
CA LEU A 83 10.38 -8.67 14.47
C LEU A 83 11.75 -8.00 14.41
N CYS A 84 12.74 -8.51 15.14
CA CYS A 84 14.12 -8.01 15.05
C CYS A 84 14.79 -8.50 13.76
N SER A 85 14.29 -8.04 12.62
CA SER A 85 14.74 -8.39 11.28
C SER A 85 14.43 -7.23 10.33
N CYS A 86 15.41 -6.80 9.54
CA CYS A 86 15.25 -5.65 8.66
C CYS A 86 14.36 -5.99 7.46
N LYS A 87 13.54 -5.01 7.04
CA LYS A 87 12.91 -5.06 5.71
C LYS A 87 14.00 -5.08 4.64
N LYS A 88 13.87 -5.98 3.67
CA LYS A 88 14.75 -5.99 2.49
C LYS A 88 14.50 -4.74 1.64
N TRP A 89 15.55 -4.25 0.99
CA TRP A 89 15.43 -3.18 0.01
C TRP A 89 14.67 -3.69 -1.21
N CYS A 90 13.57 -3.00 -1.55
CA CYS A 90 12.89 -3.16 -2.82
C CYS A 90 13.16 -1.91 -3.67
N PRO A 91 13.47 -2.06 -4.97
CA PRO A 91 13.52 -0.93 -5.87
C PRO A 91 12.12 -0.29 -5.93
N SER A 92 12.07 1.05 -5.90
CA SER A 92 10.82 1.77 -6.17
C SER A 92 10.42 1.49 -7.62
N VAL A 93 9.28 0.82 -7.81
CA VAL A 93 8.78 0.49 -9.14
C VAL A 93 7.63 1.42 -9.48
N SER A 94 7.86 2.34 -10.41
CA SER A 94 6.81 3.18 -11.00
C SER A 94 6.37 2.58 -12.34
N CYS A 95 5.17 2.01 -12.40
CA CYS A 95 4.60 1.45 -13.61
C CYS A 95 3.48 2.37 -14.13
N ALA A 96 3.31 2.48 -15.45
CA ALA A 96 2.14 3.13 -16.05
C ALA A 96 0.86 2.27 -15.98
N LEU A 97 0.83 1.27 -15.10
CA LEU A 97 -0.26 0.31 -14.92
C LEU A 97 -1.03 0.65 -13.65
N ILE A 98 -2.35 0.75 -13.77
CA ILE A 98 -3.24 0.88 -12.62
C ILE A 98 -3.77 -0.52 -12.32
N CYS A 99 -3.40 -1.08 -11.16
CA CYS A 99 -3.78 -2.43 -10.75
C CYS A 99 -4.83 -2.37 -9.62
N PRO A 100 -6.14 -2.39 -9.92
CA PRO A 100 -7.19 -2.25 -8.91
C PRO A 100 -7.20 -3.40 -7.88
N SER A 101 -6.68 -4.57 -8.25
CA SER A 101 -6.58 -5.76 -7.39
C SER A 101 -5.18 -5.94 -6.78
N GLY A 102 -4.29 -4.95 -6.94
CA GLY A 102 -2.91 -4.97 -6.43
C GLY A 102 -1.85 -5.45 -7.43
N MET A 103 -0.59 -5.21 -7.08
CA MET A 103 0.58 -5.60 -7.88
C MET A 103 1.15 -6.95 -7.43
N LYS A 104 1.66 -7.72 -8.41
CA LYS A 104 2.40 -8.94 -8.12
C LYS A 104 3.73 -8.64 -7.44
N ARG A 105 4.17 -9.59 -6.64
CA ARG A 105 5.41 -9.54 -5.86
C ARG A 105 6.38 -10.63 -6.30
N THR A 106 7.67 -10.33 -6.21
CA THR A 106 8.74 -11.31 -6.38
C THR A 106 8.81 -12.24 -5.16
N LYS A 107 9.64 -13.29 -5.24
CA LYS A 107 9.91 -14.19 -4.10
C LYS A 107 10.44 -13.46 -2.86
N ASP A 108 11.07 -12.31 -3.05
CA ASP A 108 11.56 -11.44 -1.97
C ASP A 108 10.50 -10.48 -1.42
N GLY A 109 9.27 -10.55 -1.93
CA GLY A 109 8.15 -9.70 -1.52
C GLY A 109 8.12 -8.32 -2.19
N CYS A 110 9.00 -8.04 -3.15
CA CYS A 110 9.06 -6.74 -3.82
C CYS A 110 8.05 -6.65 -4.96
N PRO A 111 7.32 -5.53 -5.10
CA PRO A 111 6.39 -5.35 -6.21
C PRO A 111 7.14 -5.25 -7.55
N TYR A 112 6.52 -5.74 -8.63
CA TYR A 112 7.01 -5.55 -9.99
C TYR A 112 5.84 -5.21 -10.93
N CYS A 113 6.12 -4.71 -12.14
CA CYS A 113 5.09 -4.22 -13.08
C CYS A 113 4.24 -5.34 -13.68
N SER A 114 3.36 -5.92 -12.87
CA SER A 114 2.34 -6.88 -13.28
C SER A 114 1.19 -6.84 -12.28
N CYS A 115 -0.04 -6.84 -12.76
CA CYS A 115 -1.22 -6.79 -11.90
C CYS A 115 -1.66 -8.19 -11.47
N CYS A 116 -2.25 -8.27 -10.29
CA CYS A 116 -3.06 -9.42 -9.88
C CYS A 116 -4.32 -9.51 -10.73
N ASN A 117 -4.86 -10.73 -10.86
CA ASN A 117 -6.13 -10.93 -11.55
C ASN A 117 -7.26 -10.33 -10.72
N ASP A 118 -8.23 -9.68 -11.39
CA ASP A 118 -9.43 -9.21 -10.71
C ASP A 118 -10.37 -10.40 -10.46
N LEU A 119 -10.36 -10.90 -9.21
CA LEU A 119 -11.19 -12.01 -8.80
C LEU A 119 -12.50 -11.46 -8.21
N PRO A 120 -13.67 -11.79 -8.78
CA PRO A 120 -14.97 -11.31 -8.28
C PRO A 120 -15.23 -11.65 -6.81
N CYS A 121 -14.71 -12.79 -6.35
CA CYS A 121 -14.84 -13.23 -4.96
C CYS A 121 -14.23 -12.26 -3.96
N LEU A 122 -13.18 -11.50 -4.33
CA LEU A 122 -12.53 -10.55 -3.42
C LEU A 122 -13.46 -9.37 -3.09
N LYS A 123 -14.45 -9.10 -3.96
CA LYS A 123 -15.44 -8.05 -3.77
C LYS A 123 -16.66 -8.53 -2.97
N THR A 124 -16.95 -9.82 -3.03
CA THR A 124 -18.14 -10.41 -2.40
C THR A 124 -17.83 -11.07 -1.05
N LEU A 125 -16.64 -11.65 -0.90
CA LEU A 125 -16.22 -12.37 0.30
C LEU A 125 -15.66 -11.38 1.32
N SER A 126 -16.21 -11.39 2.53
CA SER A 126 -15.71 -10.62 3.66
C SER A 126 -14.76 -11.49 4.49
N CYS A 127 -13.46 -11.37 4.25
CA CYS A 127 -12.40 -11.94 5.10
C CYS A 127 -11.77 -10.83 5.96
N GLU A 128 -11.31 -11.17 7.17
CA GLU A 128 -10.38 -10.31 7.90
C GLU A 128 -9.01 -10.28 7.19
N GLU A 129 -8.57 -11.43 6.66
CA GLU A 129 -7.37 -11.57 5.84
C GLU A 129 -7.54 -12.65 4.75
N PHE A 130 -7.17 -12.33 3.51
CA PHE A 130 -7.14 -13.28 2.39
C PHE A 130 -5.80 -14.04 2.34
N GLU A 131 -5.85 -15.30 1.92
CA GLU A 131 -4.66 -16.04 1.52
C GLU A 131 -4.05 -15.41 0.26
N VAL A 132 -2.73 -15.49 0.14
CA VAL A 132 -2.00 -14.99 -1.03
C VAL A 132 -1.29 -16.14 -1.75
N ASP A 133 -1.23 -16.06 -3.08
CA ASP A 133 -0.51 -17.02 -3.90
C ASP A 133 1.01 -16.77 -3.89
N SER A 134 1.76 -17.58 -4.64
CA SER A 134 3.21 -17.46 -4.77
C SER A 134 3.69 -16.16 -5.44
N SER A 135 2.78 -15.43 -6.09
CA SER A 135 3.02 -14.10 -6.66
C SER A 135 2.58 -12.99 -5.71
N GLY A 136 2.12 -13.30 -4.50
CA GLY A 136 1.61 -12.33 -3.54
C GLY A 136 0.23 -11.75 -3.88
N CYS A 137 -0.53 -12.38 -4.76
CA CYS A 137 -1.90 -11.98 -5.10
C CYS A 137 -2.91 -12.69 -4.20
N ALA A 138 -3.93 -11.94 -3.75
CA ALA A 138 -5.02 -12.51 -2.95
C ALA A 138 -5.78 -13.59 -3.74
N THR A 139 -6.09 -14.70 -3.07
CA THR A 139 -6.90 -15.80 -3.59
C THR A 139 -8.31 -15.74 -3.00
N CYS A 140 -9.25 -16.54 -3.52
CA CYS A 140 -10.61 -16.65 -2.96
C CYS A 140 -10.68 -17.48 -1.67
N SER A 141 -9.67 -17.39 -0.81
CA SER A 141 -9.58 -18.16 0.44
C SER A 141 -9.22 -17.20 1.58
N CYS A 142 -9.82 -17.37 2.76
CA CYS A 142 -9.43 -16.62 3.94
C CYS A 142 -8.32 -17.36 4.69
N LYS A 143 -7.33 -16.62 5.22
CA LYS A 143 -6.14 -17.19 5.90
C LYS A 143 -6.45 -17.91 7.21
N GLN A 144 -7.58 -17.60 7.82
CA GLN A 144 -8.07 -18.30 9.01
C GLN A 144 -9.56 -18.53 8.92
N SER A 145 -9.93 -19.78 8.70
CA SER A 145 -11.22 -20.33 9.09
C SER A 145 -11.22 -20.51 10.61
N ARG A 146 -11.44 -19.45 11.37
CA ARG A 146 -11.85 -19.57 12.78
C ARG A 146 -13.24 -18.99 12.93
N PHE A 147 -14.20 -19.91 12.82
CA PHE A 147 -15.29 -20.04 13.78
C PHE A 147 -14.96 -19.29 15.07
N SER A 148 -15.61 -18.15 15.30
CA SER A 148 -15.98 -17.79 16.65
C SER A 148 -17.37 -18.37 16.85
N ASP A 149 -17.43 -19.67 17.15
CA ASP A 149 -18.47 -20.10 18.06
C ASP A 149 -18.26 -19.33 19.35
N LEU A 150 -19.33 -18.64 19.74
CA LEU A 150 -19.74 -18.36 21.11
C LEU A 150 -18.85 -17.46 21.98
N ILE A 151 -19.30 -16.22 22.16
CA ILE A 151 -19.52 -15.67 23.52
C ILE A 151 -20.90 -15.01 23.55
N ILE A 152 -21.84 -15.76 24.14
CA ILE A 152 -23.07 -15.37 24.88
C ILE A 152 -24.10 -14.50 24.15
#